data_AF-A0A0G0QUP8-F1
#
_entry.id   AF-A0A0G0QUP8-F1
#
_cell.length_a   1.000
_cell.length_b   1.000
_cell.length_c   1.000
_cell.angle_alpha   90.00
_cell.angle_beta   90.00
_cell.angle_gamma   90.00
#
_symmetry.space_group_name_H-M   'P 1'
#
loop_
_entity.id
_entity.type
_entity.pdbx_description
1 polymer ?
#
loop_
_entity_poly.entity_id
_entity_poly.type
_entity_poly.pdbx_seq_one_letter_code
_entity_poly.pdbx_strand_id
1 'polypeptide(L)'
;MLSSLAKSIMSGSYRTSSFICTTLFELGEIYLEIFFNPKYAFTRPSRRLFDLDQNWQPSRNSLQVEVKRLIDQGIVGKKNSKLGLTKEGRSIISGLVAKRKILDKKWDGKYRLVIFDIPEIKKASRRWLREELYLLQYIQLQKSVFIGKYPLSQNIIRDIKKSRLSDFVNYLLVDKIYDERKLKLFNPH
;
A
#
# COMPACT_ATOMS: atom_id res chain seq x y z
N MET A 1 10.00 7.98 9.10
CA MET A 1 8.78 8.58 8.51
C MET A 1 8.55 7.92 7.16
N LEU A 2 7.37 7.35 6.89
CA LEU A 2 7.03 6.89 5.55
C LEU A 2 7.12 8.09 4.59
N SER A 3 7.90 7.95 3.50
CA SER A 3 8.09 9.01 2.50
C SER A 3 6.73 9.48 1.97
N SER A 4 6.64 10.72 1.49
CA SER A 4 5.42 11.25 0.87
C SER A 4 4.93 10.33 -0.25
N LEU A 5 5.85 9.69 -0.97
CA LEU A 5 5.55 8.66 -1.95
C LEU A 5 4.92 7.41 -1.34
N ALA A 6 5.47 6.86 -0.26
CA ALA A 6 4.87 5.70 0.38
C ALA A 6 3.42 6.03 0.76
N LYS A 7 3.17 7.22 1.33
CA LYS A 7 1.81 7.71 1.64
C LYS A 7 0.92 7.86 0.40
N SER A 8 1.49 8.36 -0.68
CA SER A 8 0.83 8.55 -1.98
C SER A 8 0.47 7.22 -2.68
N ILE A 9 1.32 6.19 -2.53
CA ILE A 9 1.08 4.82 -3.00
C ILE A 9 0.03 4.15 -2.11
N MET A 10 0.09 4.40 -0.79
CA MET A 10 -0.78 3.83 0.25
C MET A 10 -2.23 4.33 0.19
N SER A 11 -2.46 5.60 -0.17
CA SER A 11 -3.79 6.21 -0.20
C SER A 11 -4.62 5.87 -1.44
N GLY A 12 -4.04 5.17 -2.43
CA GLY A 12 -4.66 4.99 -3.75
C GLY A 12 -4.86 6.30 -4.53
N SER A 13 -4.44 7.45 -3.96
CA SER A 13 -4.71 8.79 -4.51
C SER A 13 -3.80 9.15 -5.68
N TYR A 14 -2.74 8.38 -5.93
CA TYR A 14 -1.92 8.49 -7.14
C TYR A 14 -1.56 7.11 -7.68
N ARG A 15 -2.49 6.53 -8.45
CA ARG A 15 -2.30 5.25 -9.18
C ARG A 15 -1.02 5.25 -10.03
N THR A 16 -0.60 6.40 -10.56
CA THR A 16 0.61 6.58 -11.40
C THR A 16 1.91 6.36 -10.65
N SER A 17 2.08 6.89 -9.44
CA SER A 17 3.31 6.70 -8.68
C SER A 17 3.50 5.23 -8.31
N SER A 18 2.40 4.59 -7.86
CA SER A 18 2.40 3.17 -7.53
C SER A 18 2.79 2.34 -8.75
N PHE A 19 2.14 2.59 -9.89
CA PHE A 19 2.44 1.91 -11.14
C PHE A 19 3.91 2.07 -11.57
N ILE A 20 4.44 3.30 -11.56
CA ILE A 20 5.84 3.56 -11.91
C ILE A 20 6.77 2.79 -10.98
N CYS A 21 6.67 3.00 -9.68
CA CYS A 21 7.64 2.49 -8.74
C CYS A 21 7.64 0.96 -8.63
N THR A 22 6.48 0.33 -8.78
CA THR A 22 6.34 -1.13 -8.72
C THR A 22 6.87 -1.79 -9.98
N THR A 23 6.59 -1.20 -11.15
CA THR A 23 7.18 -1.63 -12.43
C THR A 23 8.71 -1.52 -12.40
N LEU A 24 9.26 -0.41 -11.91
CA LEU A 24 10.71 -0.23 -11.76
C LEU A 24 11.34 -1.18 -10.73
N PHE A 25 10.58 -1.55 -9.68
CA PHE A 25 11.05 -2.51 -8.69
C PHE A 25 11.25 -3.90 -9.30
N GLU A 26 10.30 -4.34 -10.14
CA GLU A 26 10.28 -5.64 -10.79
C GLU A 26 11.27 -5.74 -11.97
N LEU A 27 11.33 -4.70 -12.81
CA LEU A 27 12.06 -4.74 -14.08
C LEU A 27 13.44 -4.11 -14.02
N GLY A 28 13.75 -3.40 -12.93
CA GLY A 28 14.98 -2.64 -12.83
C GLY A 28 14.96 -1.39 -13.71
N GLU A 29 15.98 -1.23 -14.54
CA GLU A 29 16.15 -0.05 -15.39
C GLU A 29 15.44 -0.21 -16.74
N ILE A 30 14.45 0.65 -17.00
CA ILE A 30 13.61 0.58 -18.20
C ILE A 30 13.46 1.93 -18.89
N TYR A 31 13.14 1.92 -20.17
CA TYR A 31 12.74 3.11 -20.92
C TYR A 31 11.31 3.53 -20.53
N LEU A 32 11.03 4.84 -20.54
CA LEU A 32 9.70 5.38 -20.20
C LEU A 32 8.60 4.82 -21.12
N GLU A 33 8.96 4.49 -22.35
CA GLU A 33 8.11 3.92 -23.39
C GLU A 33 7.45 2.60 -22.96
N ILE A 34 8.10 1.84 -22.08
CA ILE A 34 7.60 0.55 -21.60
C ILE A 34 6.28 0.71 -20.82
N PHE A 35 6.07 1.85 -20.14
CA PHE A 35 4.83 2.12 -19.42
C PHE A 35 3.59 2.24 -20.31
N PHE A 36 3.76 2.42 -21.63
CA PHE A 36 2.67 2.58 -22.59
C PHE A 36 2.34 1.31 -23.37
N ASN A 37 3.09 0.22 -23.17
CA ASN A 37 2.90 -1.01 -23.93
C ASN A 37 2.36 -2.14 -23.03
N PRO A 38 1.04 -2.38 -23.03
CA PRO A 38 0.40 -3.37 -22.16
C PRO A 38 0.69 -4.83 -22.56
N LYS A 39 1.42 -5.07 -23.68
CA LYS A 39 1.77 -6.44 -24.13
C LYS A 39 2.83 -7.11 -23.26
N TYR A 40 3.48 -6.38 -22.35
CA TYR A 40 4.47 -6.95 -21.45
C TYR A 40 3.80 -7.66 -20.27
N ALA A 41 3.68 -9.00 -20.37
CA ALA A 41 3.02 -9.85 -19.39
C ALA A 41 3.53 -9.68 -17.94
N PHE A 42 4.79 -9.31 -17.76
CA PHE A 42 5.41 -9.04 -16.47
C PHE A 42 4.89 -7.78 -15.76
N THR A 43 4.15 -6.90 -16.44
CA THR A 43 3.53 -5.72 -15.79
C THR A 43 2.25 -6.09 -15.05
N ARG A 44 1.69 -7.29 -15.27
CA ARG A 44 0.43 -7.73 -14.65
C ARG A 44 0.55 -8.07 -13.16
N PRO A 45 1.60 -8.80 -12.68
CA PRO A 45 1.74 -9.12 -11.26
C PRO A 45 1.75 -7.90 -10.32
N SER A 46 2.59 -6.88 -10.60
CA SER A 46 2.61 -5.62 -9.83
C SER A 46 1.28 -4.90 -9.86
N ARG A 47 0.62 -4.86 -11.03
CA ARG A 47 -0.68 -4.20 -11.15
C ARG A 47 -1.75 -4.87 -10.31
N ARG A 48 -1.79 -6.21 -10.25
CA ARG A 48 -2.68 -6.94 -9.30
C ARG A 48 -2.35 -6.61 -7.86
N LEU A 49 -1.06 -6.58 -7.51
CA LEU A 49 -0.62 -6.32 -6.14
C LEU A 49 -1.12 -4.98 -5.60
N PHE A 50 -1.37 -3.99 -6.46
CA PHE A 50 -1.86 -2.65 -6.07
C PHE A 50 -3.26 -2.34 -6.61
N ASP A 51 -4.04 -3.35 -6.99
CA ASP A 51 -5.41 -3.20 -7.51
C ASP A 51 -5.50 -2.23 -8.71
N LEU A 52 -4.48 -2.22 -9.57
CA LEU A 52 -4.35 -1.35 -10.75
C LEU A 52 -4.91 -1.97 -12.05
N ASP A 53 -5.39 -3.22 -12.00
CA ASP A 53 -5.70 -4.02 -13.20
C ASP A 53 -7.07 -3.79 -13.84
N GLN A 54 -7.93 -2.95 -13.27
CA GLN A 54 -9.20 -2.59 -13.90
C GLN A 54 -9.05 -1.30 -14.72
N ASN A 55 -8.72 -1.46 -16.01
CA ASN A 55 -8.84 -0.43 -17.06
C ASN A 55 -8.06 0.88 -16.87
N TRP A 56 -7.13 0.92 -15.92
CA TRP A 56 -6.39 2.13 -15.62
C TRP A 56 -5.05 2.18 -16.37
N GLN A 57 -4.95 3.11 -17.32
CA GLN A 57 -3.71 3.48 -17.99
C GLN A 57 -3.48 4.99 -17.83
N PRO A 58 -2.34 5.42 -17.26
CA PRO A 58 -2.06 6.84 -17.15
C PRO A 58 -1.75 7.44 -18.52
N SER A 59 -2.16 8.69 -18.74
CA SER A 59 -1.78 9.44 -19.93
C SER A 59 -0.27 9.71 -19.95
N ARG A 60 0.29 9.94 -21.14
CA ARG A 60 1.72 10.27 -21.31
C ARG A 60 2.15 11.48 -20.47
N ASN A 61 1.32 12.52 -20.44
CA ASN A 61 1.56 13.71 -19.63
C ASN A 61 1.53 13.40 -18.13
N SER A 62 0.57 12.59 -17.67
CA SER A 62 0.49 12.18 -16.27
C SER A 62 1.73 11.39 -15.84
N LEU A 63 2.19 10.44 -16.67
CA LEU A 63 3.41 9.68 -16.40
C LEU A 63 4.65 10.57 -16.36
N GLN A 64 4.80 11.50 -17.31
CA GLN A 64 5.97 12.39 -17.34
C GLN A 64 6.04 13.32 -16.13
N VAL A 65 4.91 13.94 -15.76
CA VAL A 65 4.81 14.77 -14.56
C VAL A 65 5.15 13.96 -13.32
N GLU A 66 4.62 12.74 -13.22
CA GLU A 66 4.85 11.89 -12.06
C GLU A 66 6.30 11.38 -11.98
N VAL A 67 6.89 10.96 -13.11
CA VAL A 67 8.31 10.58 -13.17
C VAL A 67 9.20 11.74 -12.74
N LYS A 68 8.94 12.96 -13.23
CA LYS A 68 9.69 14.15 -12.81
C LYS A 68 9.61 14.34 -11.29
N ARG A 69 8.39 14.27 -10.72
CA ARG A 69 8.18 14.37 -9.28
C ARG A 69 8.96 13.30 -8.50
N LEU A 70 8.97 12.05 -8.97
CA LEU A 70 9.68 10.95 -8.33
C LEU A 70 11.21 11.09 -8.41
N ILE A 71 11.71 11.71 -9.49
CA ILE A 71 13.12 12.08 -9.63
C ILE A 71 13.47 13.20 -8.66
N ASP A 72 12.66 14.25 -8.59
CA ASP A 72 12.85 15.39 -7.69
C ASP A 72 12.81 14.93 -6.21
N GLN A 73 12.07 13.88 -5.89
CA GLN A 73 12.02 13.24 -4.57
C GLN A 73 13.18 12.27 -4.29
N GLY A 74 14.08 12.02 -5.25
CA GLY A 74 15.21 11.10 -5.10
C GLY A 74 14.83 9.62 -5.11
N ILE A 75 13.63 9.26 -5.54
CA ILE A 75 13.10 7.88 -5.49
C ILE A 75 13.39 7.16 -6.79
N VAL A 76 13.28 7.87 -7.91
CA VAL A 76 13.63 7.39 -9.24
C VAL A 76 14.87 8.13 -9.72
N GLY A 77 15.80 7.41 -10.33
CA GLY A 77 16.95 7.96 -11.04
C GLY A 77 16.79 7.78 -12.55
N LYS A 78 17.53 8.57 -13.32
CA LYS A 78 17.63 8.43 -14.78
C LYS A 78 19.09 8.25 -15.20
N LYS A 79 19.40 7.17 -15.93
CA LYS A 79 20.72 6.86 -16.48
C LYS A 79 20.59 6.41 -17.93
N ASN A 80 21.31 7.04 -18.86
CA ASN A 80 21.26 6.70 -20.30
C ASN A 80 19.83 6.58 -20.85
N SER A 81 18.97 7.54 -20.51
CA SER A 81 17.53 7.56 -20.84
C SER A 81 16.67 6.45 -20.22
N LYS A 82 17.24 5.55 -19.43
CA LYS A 82 16.49 4.57 -18.62
C LYS A 82 16.16 5.16 -17.25
N LEU A 83 14.98 4.81 -16.75
CA LEU A 83 14.50 5.09 -15.40
C LEU A 83 14.75 3.87 -14.53
N GLY A 84 15.14 4.08 -13.27
CA GLY A 84 15.31 3.01 -12.28
C GLY A 84 15.06 3.53 -10.87
N LEU A 85 14.77 2.64 -9.92
CA LEU A 85 14.70 3.02 -8.52
C LEU A 85 16.09 3.35 -7.98
N THR A 86 16.20 4.42 -7.19
CA THR A 86 17.39 4.67 -6.37
C THR A 86 17.47 3.64 -5.24
N LYS A 87 18.60 3.60 -4.51
CA LYS A 87 18.76 2.74 -3.33
C LYS A 87 17.66 3.01 -2.30
N GLU A 88 17.33 4.28 -2.08
CA GLU A 88 16.26 4.70 -1.19
C GLU A 88 14.89 4.27 -1.73
N GLY A 89 14.61 4.55 -3.00
CA GLY A 89 13.36 4.13 -3.66
C GLY A 89 13.13 2.63 -3.56
N ARG A 90 14.17 1.82 -3.83
CA ARG A 90 14.10 0.36 -3.71
C ARG A 90 13.82 -0.10 -2.28
N SER A 91 14.45 0.52 -1.28
CA SER A 91 14.18 0.23 0.13
C SER A 91 12.71 0.49 0.49
N ILE A 92 12.17 1.66 0.11
CA ILE A 92 10.77 2.03 0.35
C ILE A 92 9.81 1.02 -0.28
N ILE A 93 9.98 0.74 -1.58
CA ILE A 93 9.06 -0.14 -2.31
C ILE A 93 9.17 -1.59 -1.80
N SER A 94 10.38 -2.07 -1.48
CA SER A 94 10.56 -3.41 -0.91
C SER A 94 9.81 -3.57 0.42
N GLY A 95 9.82 -2.54 1.28
CA GLY A 95 9.06 -2.54 2.52
C GLY A 95 7.56 -2.58 2.30
N LEU A 96 7.04 -1.86 1.30
CA LEU A 96 5.61 -1.89 0.95
C LEU A 96 5.18 -3.25 0.38
N VAL A 97 5.96 -3.82 -0.54
CA VAL A 97 5.70 -5.15 -1.11
C VAL A 97 5.73 -6.23 -0.01
N ALA A 98 6.73 -6.19 0.88
CA ALA A 98 6.82 -7.12 1.99
C ALA A 98 5.60 -7.06 2.93
N LYS A 99 5.06 -5.86 3.18
CA LYS A 99 3.83 -5.70 3.97
C LYS A 99 2.61 -6.30 3.27
N ARG A 100 2.50 -6.15 1.94
CA ARG A 100 1.40 -6.73 1.14
C ARG A 100 1.51 -8.23 0.90
N LYS A 101 2.69 -8.84 1.06
CA LYS A 101 2.88 -10.30 0.88
C LYS A 101 1.96 -11.17 1.77
N ILE A 102 1.44 -10.65 2.87
CA ILE A 102 0.46 -11.38 3.69
C ILE A 102 -0.86 -11.61 2.93
N LEU A 103 -1.19 -10.75 1.96
CA LEU A 103 -2.41 -10.83 1.15
C LEU A 103 -2.40 -12.01 0.18
N ASP A 104 -1.22 -12.55 -0.14
CA ASP A 104 -1.05 -13.75 -0.96
C ASP A 104 -1.42 -15.04 -0.21
N LYS A 105 -1.53 -14.98 1.12
CA LYS A 105 -1.91 -16.15 1.92
C LYS A 105 -3.40 -16.43 1.78
N LYS A 106 -3.77 -17.71 1.80
CA LYS A 106 -5.18 -18.09 1.91
C LYS A 106 -5.75 -17.57 3.23
N TRP A 107 -6.93 -16.98 3.17
CA TRP A 107 -7.68 -16.57 4.36
C TRP A 107 -7.99 -17.80 5.24
N ASP A 108 -7.84 -17.64 6.55
CA ASP A 108 -8.03 -18.70 7.55
C ASP A 108 -9.47 -18.77 8.09
N GLY A 109 -10.40 -18.06 7.46
CA GLY A 109 -11.82 -18.04 7.85
C GLY A 109 -12.16 -17.11 9.00
N LYS A 110 -11.20 -16.35 9.56
CA LYS A 110 -11.46 -15.43 10.67
C LYS A 110 -11.22 -13.98 10.31
N TYR A 111 -12.06 -13.08 10.80
CA TYR A 111 -11.85 -11.65 10.65
C TYR A 111 -10.99 -11.11 11.79
N ARG A 112 -10.34 -9.99 11.51
CA ARG A 112 -9.50 -9.24 12.43
C ARG A 112 -10.09 -7.87 12.60
N LEU A 113 -10.47 -7.53 13.82
CA LEU A 113 -10.99 -6.21 14.15
C LEU A 113 -9.91 -5.42 14.89
N VAL A 114 -9.62 -4.22 14.40
CA VAL A 114 -8.72 -3.28 15.05
C VAL A 114 -9.56 -2.07 15.46
N ILE A 115 -9.65 -1.86 16.76
CA ILE A 115 -10.31 -0.70 17.37
C ILE A 115 -9.25 0.12 18.05
N PHE A 116 -9.27 1.43 17.89
CA PHE A 116 -8.33 2.29 18.60
C PHE A 116 -8.96 3.58 19.11
N ASP A 117 -8.42 4.11 20.21
CA ASP A 117 -8.74 5.44 20.71
C ASP A 117 -7.45 6.20 21.06
N ILE A 118 -6.69 6.50 20.01
CA ILE A 118 -5.39 7.18 20.15
C ILE A 118 -5.66 8.67 20.37
N PRO A 119 -5.15 9.31 21.43
CA PRO A 119 -5.45 10.72 21.74
C PRO A 119 -4.92 11.69 20.68
N GLU A 120 -5.49 12.91 20.61
CA GLU A 120 -5.16 13.89 19.55
C GLU A 120 -3.71 14.35 19.58
N ILE A 121 -3.10 14.40 20.76
CA ILE A 121 -1.66 14.66 20.90
C ILE A 121 -0.79 13.62 20.16
N LYS A 122 -1.33 12.42 19.90
CA LYS A 122 -0.73 11.33 19.14
C LYS A 122 -1.34 11.18 17.72
N LYS A 123 -1.89 12.25 17.13
CA LYS A 123 -2.50 12.24 15.78
C LYS A 123 -1.62 11.61 14.68
N ALA A 124 -0.29 11.79 14.77
CA ALA A 124 0.65 11.22 13.81
C ALA A 124 0.66 9.68 13.88
N SER A 125 0.62 9.11 15.09
CA SER A 125 0.50 7.67 15.32
C SER A 125 -0.85 7.13 14.88
N ARG A 126 -1.93 7.88 15.12
CA ARG A 126 -3.28 7.53 14.65
C ARG A 126 -3.32 7.43 13.12
N ARG A 127 -2.75 8.44 12.43
CA ARG A 127 -2.64 8.44 10.97
C ARG A 127 -1.80 7.27 10.47
N TRP A 128 -0.64 7.04 11.08
CA TRP A 128 0.23 5.93 10.72
C TRP A 128 -0.48 4.57 10.84
N LEU A 129 -1.17 4.30 11.96
CA LEU A 129 -1.87 3.03 12.15
C LEU A 129 -2.93 2.82 11.06
N ARG A 130 -3.70 3.86 10.72
CA ARG A 130 -4.66 3.79 9.61
C ARG A 130 -3.99 3.45 8.28
N GLU A 131 -2.86 4.09 7.97
CA GLU A 131 -2.07 3.81 6.76
C GLU A 131 -1.62 2.35 6.71
N GLU A 132 -1.12 1.78 7.81
CA GLU A 132 -0.73 0.36 7.89
C GLU A 132 -1.93 -0.58 7.72
N LEU A 133 -3.09 -0.23 8.27
CA LEU A 133 -4.30 -1.05 8.13
C LEU A 133 -4.80 -1.06 6.68
N TYR A 134 -4.83 0.08 5.99
CA TYR A 134 -5.17 0.14 4.57
C TYR A 134 -4.19 -0.67 3.70
N LEU A 135 -2.89 -0.65 4.04
CA LEU A 135 -1.90 -1.48 3.35
C LEU A 135 -2.23 -2.97 3.41
N LEU A 136 -2.81 -3.42 4.51
CA LEU A 136 -3.25 -4.79 4.73
C LEU A 136 -4.68 -5.08 4.24
N GLN A 137 -5.25 -4.18 3.41
CA GLN A 137 -6.63 -4.25 2.92
C GLN A 137 -7.67 -4.34 4.06
N TYR A 138 -7.38 -3.72 5.22
CA TYR A 138 -8.42 -3.52 6.21
C TYR A 138 -9.38 -2.43 5.74
N ILE A 139 -10.65 -2.67 6.01
CA ILE A 139 -11.76 -1.82 5.63
C ILE A 139 -12.17 -1.01 6.85
N GLN A 140 -12.36 0.29 6.64
CA GLN A 140 -12.79 1.18 7.70
C GLN A 140 -14.30 1.04 7.92
N LEU A 141 -14.72 0.59 9.10
CA LEU A 141 -16.14 0.52 9.50
C LEU A 141 -16.62 1.81 10.17
N GLN A 142 -15.75 2.46 10.95
CA GLN A 142 -15.98 3.74 11.62
C GLN A 142 -14.64 4.50 11.74
N LYS A 143 -14.62 5.72 12.30
CA LYS A 143 -13.41 6.57 12.39
C LYS A 143 -12.20 5.84 12.99
N SER A 144 -12.41 4.95 13.95
CA SER A 144 -11.35 4.19 14.61
C SER A 144 -11.61 2.69 14.70
N VAL A 145 -12.44 2.17 13.80
CA VAL A 145 -12.79 0.74 13.75
C VAL A 145 -12.51 0.23 12.35
N PHE A 146 -11.64 -0.77 12.27
CA PHE A 146 -11.14 -1.35 11.04
C PHE A 146 -11.27 -2.86 11.08
N ILE A 147 -11.60 -3.47 9.94
CA ILE A 147 -11.79 -4.92 9.84
C ILE A 147 -11.02 -5.49 8.64
N GLY A 148 -10.32 -6.59 8.84
CA GLY A 148 -9.48 -7.22 7.82
C GLY A 148 -9.55 -8.74 7.85
N LYS A 149 -9.11 -9.39 6.78
CA LYS A 149 -9.00 -10.86 6.71
C LYS A 149 -7.68 -11.36 7.35
N TYR A 150 -6.61 -10.58 7.24
CA TYR A 150 -5.25 -11.04 7.53
C TYR A 150 -4.70 -10.48 8.84
N PRO A 151 -3.84 -11.23 9.53
CA PRO A 151 -3.27 -10.76 10.78
C PRO A 151 -2.35 -9.54 10.60
N LEU A 152 -2.22 -8.72 11.64
CA LEU A 152 -1.20 -7.67 11.65
C LEU A 152 0.19 -8.29 11.59
N SER A 153 1.09 -7.69 10.82
CA SER A 153 2.47 -8.15 10.77
C SER A 153 3.17 -7.97 12.12
N GLN A 154 4.16 -8.82 12.42
CA GLN A 154 4.97 -8.68 13.64
C GLN A 154 5.63 -7.30 13.75
N ASN A 155 5.97 -6.67 12.61
CA ASN A 155 6.52 -5.33 12.58
C ASN A 155 5.50 -4.29 13.06
N ILE A 156 4.26 -4.34 12.58
CA ILE A 156 3.19 -3.42 13.04
C ILE A 156 2.94 -3.61 14.54
N ILE A 157 2.87 -4.85 15.03
CA ILE A 157 2.70 -5.14 16.46
C ILE A 157 3.87 -4.56 17.27
N ARG A 158 5.11 -4.72 16.79
CA ARG A 158 6.30 -4.14 17.42
C ARG A 158 6.26 -2.62 17.43
N ASP A 159 5.82 -1.99 16.35
CA ASP A 159 5.76 -0.54 16.23
C ASP A 159 4.66 0.08 17.12
N ILE A 160 3.52 -0.59 17.28
CA ILE A 160 2.48 -0.24 18.26
C ILE A 160 3.09 -0.22 19.67
N LYS A 161 3.82 -1.27 20.04
CA LYS A 161 4.48 -1.37 21.36
C LYS A 161 5.53 -0.27 21.55
N LYS A 162 6.44 -0.10 20.59
CA LYS A 162 7.51 0.92 20.63
C LYS A 162 6.95 2.34 20.72
N SER A 163 5.81 2.60 20.08
CA SER A 163 5.15 3.90 20.07
C SER A 163 4.29 4.17 21.32
N ARG A 164 4.28 3.23 22.29
CA ARG A 164 3.43 3.26 23.49
C ARG A 164 1.95 3.43 23.13
N LEU A 165 1.50 2.62 22.17
CA LEU A 165 0.11 2.61 21.69
C LEU A 165 -0.70 1.40 22.18
N SER A 166 -0.08 0.46 22.90
CA SER A 166 -0.72 -0.79 23.32
C SER A 166 -2.03 -0.55 24.07
N ASP A 167 -2.10 0.45 24.94
CA ASP A 167 -3.28 0.76 25.75
C ASP A 167 -4.41 1.44 24.95
N PHE A 168 -4.09 1.94 23.75
CA PHE A 168 -5.03 2.63 22.87
C PHE A 168 -5.51 1.76 21.71
N VAL A 169 -4.98 0.55 21.54
CA VAL A 169 -5.24 -0.29 20.36
C VAL A 169 -5.68 -1.68 20.79
N ASN A 170 -6.94 -1.99 20.52
CA ASN A 170 -7.51 -3.33 20.69
C ASN A 170 -7.48 -4.09 19.37
N TYR A 171 -6.97 -5.31 19.42
CA TYR A 171 -6.86 -6.20 18.27
C TYR A 171 -7.57 -7.52 18.57
N LEU A 172 -8.71 -7.73 17.91
CA LEU A 172 -9.63 -8.83 18.20
C LEU A 172 -9.72 -9.79 17.03
N LEU A 173 -9.84 -11.07 17.36
CA LEU A 173 -10.20 -12.13 16.42
C LEU A 173 -11.74 -12.23 16.40
N VAL A 174 -12.33 -12.12 15.23
CA VAL A 174 -13.79 -12.15 15.04
C VAL A 174 -14.16 -13.34 14.17
N ASP A 175 -14.96 -14.24 14.73
CA ASP A 175 -15.35 -15.47 14.04
C ASP A 175 -16.55 -15.28 13.11
N LYS A 176 -17.49 -14.40 13.46
CA LYS A 176 -18.72 -14.13 12.69
C LYS A 176 -19.05 -12.65 12.63
N ILE A 177 -19.56 -12.21 11.48
CA ILE A 177 -20.12 -10.88 11.25
C ILE A 177 -21.55 -11.07 10.76
N TYR A 178 -22.52 -10.48 11.47
CA TYR A 178 -23.93 -10.63 11.13
C TYR A 178 -24.44 -9.58 10.12
N ASP A 179 -23.75 -8.44 9.97
CA ASP A 179 -24.13 -7.42 8.99
C ASP A 179 -23.57 -7.77 7.61
N GLU A 180 -24.40 -8.38 6.78
CA GLU A 180 -24.04 -8.83 5.42
C GLU A 180 -23.55 -7.70 4.51
N ARG A 181 -23.96 -6.45 4.75
CA ARG A 181 -23.49 -5.29 3.97
C ARG A 181 -21.99 -5.06 4.16
N LYS A 182 -21.47 -5.32 5.37
CA LYS A 182 -20.04 -5.21 5.68
C LYS A 182 -19.23 -6.36 5.09
N LEU A 183 -19.87 -7.51 4.85
CA LEU A 183 -19.24 -8.66 4.19
C LEU A 183 -18.99 -8.40 2.70
N LYS A 184 -19.92 -7.72 2.02
CA LYS A 184 -19.76 -7.33 0.59
C LYS A 184 -18.56 -6.42 0.36
N LEU A 185 -18.12 -5.66 1.37
CA LEU A 185 -16.94 -4.78 1.25
C LEU A 185 -15.64 -5.56 1.01
N PHE A 186 -15.57 -6.83 1.40
CA PHE A 186 -14.36 -7.66 1.27
C PHE A 186 -14.17 -8.33 -0.09
N ASN A 187 -15.20 -8.32 -0.93
CA ASN A 187 -15.18 -8.84 -2.30
C ASN A 187 -15.88 -7.80 -3.20
N PRO A 188 -15.23 -6.67 -3.53
CA PRO A 188 -15.73 -5.82 -4.59
C PRO A 188 -15.48 -6.58 -5.91
N HIS A 189 -16.54 -7.16 -6.46
CA HIS A 189 -16.56 -7.54 -7.87
C HIS A 189 -16.39 -6.29 -8.73
#